data_AF-A0A2J7PJA0-F1
#
_entry.id   AF-A0A2J7PJA0-F1
#
_cell.length_a   1.000
_cell.length_b   1.000
_cell.length_c   1.000
_cell.angle_alpha   90.00
_cell.angle_beta   90.00
_cell.angle_gamma   90.00
#
_symmetry.space_group_name_H-M   'P 1'
#
loop_
_entity.id
_entity.type
_entity.pdbx_description
1 polymer ?
#
loop_
_entity_poly.entity_id
_entity_poly.type
_entity_poly.pdbx_seq_one_letter_code
_entity_poly.pdbx_strand_id
1 'polypeptide(L)'
;MVSETAWWLRHLSLFILLFMGVPPVVRAGDDVACETLPSEIHIIKEEFDDLGRLQRTCSSEVSVNKCEGSCTSQVQPSVITPTGFLKECYCCHESFLRERIITLTHCYDPDGARLTQEGQASLNVKIREPADCKCFKCGDFSR
;
A
#
# COMPACT_ATOMS: atom_id res chain seq x y z
N MET A 1 2.77 31.76 -65.08
CA MET A 1 2.37 30.55 -64.33
C MET A 1 3.34 30.31 -63.17
N VAL A 2 3.31 31.09 -62.07
CA VAL A 2 4.14 30.80 -60.86
C VAL A 2 3.48 31.34 -59.56
N SER A 3 2.16 31.60 -59.52
CA SER A 3 1.57 32.32 -58.37
C SER A 3 0.60 31.52 -57.50
N GLU A 4 0.14 30.33 -57.93
CA GLU A 4 -0.87 29.58 -57.17
C GLU A 4 -0.26 28.49 -56.27
N THR A 5 0.88 27.90 -56.62
CA THR A 5 1.53 26.84 -55.83
C THR A 5 2.13 27.32 -54.50
N ALA A 6 2.46 28.61 -54.39
CA ALA A 6 3.08 29.20 -53.21
C ALA A 6 2.12 29.37 -52.01
N TRP A 7 0.81 29.52 -52.28
CA TRP A 7 -0.20 29.66 -51.23
C TRP A 7 -0.48 28.31 -50.54
N TRP A 8 -0.54 27.22 -51.31
CA TRP A 8 -0.72 25.87 -50.78
C TRP A 8 0.44 25.45 -49.88
N LEU A 9 1.69 25.73 -50.28
CA LEU A 9 2.89 25.42 -49.47
C LEU A 9 2.94 26.20 -48.15
N ARG A 10 2.52 27.48 -48.15
CA ARG A 10 2.46 28.30 -46.92
C ARG A 10 1.38 27.83 -45.95
N HIS A 11 0.21 27.44 -46.45
CA HIS A 11 -0.85 26.88 -45.60
C HIS A 11 -0.48 25.49 -45.07
N LEU A 12 0.22 24.66 -45.87
CA LEU A 12 0.72 23.36 -45.42
C LEU A 12 1.77 23.52 -44.31
N SER A 13 2.72 24.45 -44.44
CA SER A 13 3.73 24.72 -43.41
C SER A 13 3.13 25.29 -42.11
N LEU A 14 2.09 26.14 -42.19
CA LEU A 14 1.39 26.63 -40.98
C LEU A 14 0.62 25.50 -40.28
N PHE A 15 -0.01 24.59 -41.03
CA PHE A 15 -0.76 23.46 -40.48
C PHE A 15 0.16 22.44 -39.79
N ILE A 16 1.35 22.20 -40.36
CA ILE A 16 2.38 21.31 -39.78
C ILE A 16 2.93 21.88 -38.46
N LEU A 17 3.15 23.20 -38.37
CA LEU A 17 3.58 23.86 -37.13
C LEU A 17 2.50 23.87 -36.04
N LEU A 18 1.21 23.90 -36.43
CA LEU A 18 0.09 23.89 -35.47
C LEU A 18 -0.16 22.48 -34.88
N PHE A 19 0.15 21.41 -35.62
CA PHE A 19 -0.04 20.02 -35.17
C PHE A 19 1.18 19.41 -34.47
N MET A 20 2.42 19.85 -34.73
CA MET A 20 3.62 19.31 -34.07
C MET A 20 3.92 19.92 -32.68
N GLY A 21 3.10 20.84 -32.20
CA GLY A 21 3.29 21.52 -30.91
C GLY A 21 2.68 20.83 -29.69
N VAL A 22 2.15 19.60 -29.81
CA VAL A 22 1.63 18.88 -28.65
C VAL A 22 2.81 18.26 -27.90
N PRO A 23 3.20 18.77 -26.71
CA PRO A 23 4.24 18.12 -25.93
C PRO A 23 3.81 16.68 -25.64
N PRO A 24 4.71 15.70 -25.65
CA PRO A 24 4.37 14.35 -25.23
C PRO A 24 3.81 14.46 -23.82
N VAL A 25 2.53 14.08 -23.65
CA VAL A 25 1.97 13.86 -22.32
C VAL A 25 2.81 12.74 -21.72
N VAL A 26 3.76 13.11 -20.86
CA VAL A 26 4.45 12.18 -19.99
C VAL A 26 3.35 11.63 -19.09
N ARG A 27 2.84 10.45 -19.41
CA ARG A 27 2.03 9.70 -18.46
C ARG A 27 2.99 9.39 -17.31
N ALA A 28 2.78 10.05 -16.17
CA ALA A 28 3.22 9.51 -14.91
C ALA A 28 2.77 8.04 -14.91
N GLY A 29 3.71 7.11 -14.71
CA GLY A 29 3.42 5.68 -14.75
C GLY A 29 2.20 5.40 -13.88
N ASP A 30 1.33 4.49 -14.31
CA ASP A 30 0.02 4.21 -13.68
C ASP A 30 0.13 4.27 -12.14
N ASP A 31 -0.17 5.43 -11.56
CA ASP A 31 -0.04 5.67 -10.14
C ASP A 31 -1.22 4.95 -9.51
N VAL A 32 -0.95 3.75 -8.97
CA VAL A 32 -1.94 2.99 -8.20
C VAL A 32 -2.36 3.87 -7.02
N ALA A 33 -3.64 4.21 -6.94
CA ALA A 33 -4.13 5.04 -5.84
C ALA A 33 -3.92 4.35 -4.49
N CYS A 34 -3.80 5.12 -3.41
CA CYS A 34 -3.76 4.56 -2.06
C CYS A 34 -5.07 3.83 -1.74
N GLU A 35 -5.01 2.52 -1.57
CA GLU A 35 -6.14 1.62 -1.40
C GLU A 35 -5.94 0.64 -0.24
N THR A 36 -7.05 0.10 0.27
CA THR A 36 -7.05 -1.02 1.22
C THR A 36 -7.20 -2.32 0.44
N LEU A 37 -6.16 -3.15 0.45
CA LEU A 37 -6.09 -4.38 -0.32
C LEU A 37 -5.94 -5.60 0.59
N PRO A 38 -6.48 -6.77 0.21
CA PRO A 38 -6.20 -8.03 0.91
C PRO A 38 -4.76 -8.52 0.66
N SER A 39 -4.19 -9.21 1.63
CA SER A 39 -2.88 -9.86 1.56
C SER A 39 -2.85 -11.11 2.44
N GLU A 40 -2.20 -12.16 1.99
CA GLU A 40 -2.06 -13.39 2.78
C GLU A 40 -0.85 -13.32 3.70
N ILE A 41 -1.04 -13.69 4.97
CA ILE A 41 0.05 -13.82 5.95
C ILE A 41 -0.03 -15.16 6.66
N HIS A 42 1.14 -15.68 7.04
CA HIS A 42 1.24 -16.86 7.89
C HIS A 42 1.36 -16.43 9.36
N ILE A 43 0.40 -16.84 10.19
CA ILE A 43 0.35 -16.49 11.61
C ILE A 43 0.71 -17.73 12.43
N ILE A 44 1.62 -17.57 13.38
CA ILE A 44 2.00 -18.58 14.37
C ILE A 44 1.76 -17.99 15.76
N LYS A 45 1.10 -18.75 16.63
CA LYS A 45 0.84 -18.37 18.01
C LYS A 45 1.14 -19.54 18.94
N GLU A 46 1.89 -19.24 19.98
CA GLU A 46 2.22 -20.16 21.06
C GLU A 46 1.35 -19.87 22.28
N GLU A 47 0.89 -20.93 22.96
CA GLU A 47 0.18 -20.86 24.23
C GLU A 47 1.06 -21.49 25.31
N PHE A 48 1.21 -20.78 26.43
CA PHE A 48 2.00 -21.21 27.57
C PHE A 48 1.07 -21.43 28.77
N ASP A 49 1.39 -22.39 29.64
CA ASP A 49 0.70 -22.53 30.92
C ASP A 49 1.14 -21.49 31.95
N ASP A 50 0.50 -21.47 33.11
CA ASP A 50 0.80 -20.55 34.22
C ASP A 50 2.25 -20.69 34.75
N LEU A 51 2.91 -21.82 34.46
CA LEU A 51 4.30 -22.10 34.81
C LEU A 51 5.28 -21.68 33.71
N GLY A 52 4.78 -21.12 32.59
CA GLY A 52 5.57 -20.67 31.45
C GLY A 52 6.03 -21.79 30.51
N ARG A 53 5.47 -23.00 30.62
CA ARG A 53 5.80 -24.12 29.73
C ARG A 53 4.93 -24.06 28.48
N LEU A 54 5.52 -24.37 27.33
CA LEU A 54 4.79 -24.45 26.06
C LEU A 54 3.72 -25.54 26.16
N GLN A 55 2.46 -25.17 25.90
CA GLN A 55 1.32 -26.09 25.85
C GLN A 55 1.04 -26.52 24.42
N ARG A 56 1.03 -25.57 23.48
CA ARG A 56 0.83 -25.84 22.05
C ARG A 56 1.28 -24.68 21.18
N THR A 57 1.57 -24.99 19.92
CA THR A 57 1.84 -24.02 18.86
C THR A 57 0.80 -24.18 17.78
N CYS A 58 0.06 -23.11 17.48
CA CYS A 58 -0.98 -23.08 16.45
C CYS A 58 -0.58 -22.16 15.30
N SER A 59 -0.89 -22.55 14.06
CA SER A 59 -0.67 -21.71 12.89
C SER A 59 -1.82 -21.77 11.87
N SER A 60 -1.88 -20.77 10.99
CA SER A 60 -2.76 -20.73 9.83
C SER A 60 -2.33 -19.64 8.85
N GLU A 61 -2.67 -19.81 7.59
CA GLU A 61 -2.59 -18.76 6.58
C GLU A 61 -3.91 -17.98 6.56
N VAL A 62 -3.82 -16.66 6.68
CA VAL A 62 -4.99 -15.79 6.82
C VAL A 62 -4.84 -14.58 5.90
N SER A 63 -5.89 -14.27 5.13
CA SER A 63 -5.99 -13.01 4.39
C SER A 63 -6.26 -11.86 5.36
N VAL A 64 -5.36 -10.90 5.47
CA VAL A 64 -5.45 -9.63 6.22
C VAL A 64 -5.43 -8.43 5.28
N ASN A 65 -6.04 -7.33 5.68
CA ASN A 65 -5.95 -6.09 4.92
C ASN A 65 -4.59 -5.42 5.09
N LYS A 66 -4.15 -4.70 4.05
CA LYS A 66 -2.98 -3.82 4.01
C LYS A 66 -3.30 -2.51 3.27
N CYS A 67 -2.48 -1.48 3.50
CA CYS A 67 -2.53 -0.24 2.74
C CYS A 67 -1.44 -0.23 1.67
N GLU A 68 -1.80 0.05 0.42
CA GLU A 68 -0.85 0.08 -0.69
C GLU A 68 -1.27 1.12 -1.74
N GLY A 69 -0.29 1.80 -2.33
CA GLY A 69 -0.48 2.78 -3.40
C GLY A 69 0.43 4.00 -3.28
N SER A 70 0.26 4.94 -4.22
CA SER A 70 1.01 6.18 -4.34
C SER A 70 0.26 7.36 -3.71
N CYS A 71 1.01 8.26 -3.08
CA CYS A 71 0.51 9.53 -2.55
C CYS A 71 1.31 10.70 -3.12
N THR A 72 0.62 11.76 -3.54
CA THR A 72 1.25 12.95 -4.10
C THR A 72 2.10 13.65 -3.05
N SER A 73 3.41 13.74 -3.32
CA SER A 73 4.39 14.40 -2.47
C SER A 73 5.21 15.40 -3.30
N GLN A 74 5.68 16.47 -2.66
CA GLN A 74 6.46 17.51 -3.34
C GLN A 74 7.63 18.00 -2.49
N VAL A 75 8.70 18.41 -3.18
CA VAL A 75 9.85 19.07 -2.59
C VAL A 75 10.09 20.38 -3.30
N GLN A 76 10.34 21.44 -2.54
CA GLN A 76 10.61 22.77 -3.06
C GLN A 76 11.92 23.30 -2.45
N PRO A 77 12.82 23.90 -3.22
CA PRO A 77 13.99 24.59 -2.66
C PRO A 77 13.55 25.68 -1.67
N SER A 78 14.30 25.85 -0.58
CA SER A 78 13.95 26.80 0.47
C SER A 78 15.19 27.34 1.19
N VAL A 79 15.24 28.65 1.34
CA VAL A 79 16.30 29.36 2.10
C VAL A 79 15.97 29.50 3.59
N ILE A 80 14.73 29.20 4.00
CA ILE A 80 14.28 29.33 5.40
C ILE A 80 14.40 28.01 6.18
N THR A 81 14.46 26.87 5.50
CA THR A 81 14.64 25.56 6.11
C THR A 81 16.12 25.19 6.14
N PRO A 82 16.68 24.69 7.25
CA PRO A 82 18.10 24.34 7.36
C PRO A 82 18.54 23.22 6.40
N THR A 83 17.60 22.39 5.93
CA THR A 83 17.82 21.35 4.92
C THR A 83 17.98 21.89 3.50
N GLY A 84 17.74 23.17 3.26
CA GLY A 84 17.72 23.77 1.92
C GLY A 84 16.47 23.42 1.08
N PHE A 85 15.54 22.63 1.64
CA PHE A 85 14.33 22.18 0.98
C PHE A 85 13.15 22.13 1.94
N LEU A 86 12.02 22.67 1.50
CA LEU A 86 10.70 22.46 2.08
C LEU A 86 10.13 21.15 1.50
N LYS A 87 9.73 20.23 2.39
CA LYS A 87 9.22 18.90 2.02
C LYS A 87 7.76 18.76 2.46
N GLU A 88 6.90 18.39 1.51
CA GLU A 88 5.52 18.01 1.76
C GLU A 88 5.35 16.56 1.30
N CYS A 89 5.53 15.64 2.24
CA CYS A 89 5.50 14.20 2.00
C CYS A 89 4.20 13.62 2.54
N TYR A 90 3.61 12.69 1.79
CA TYR A 90 2.43 11.92 2.19
C TYR A 90 2.68 10.42 2.00
N CYS A 91 2.27 9.61 2.98
CA CYS A 91 2.33 8.15 2.95
C CYS A 91 0.93 7.54 2.97
N CYS A 92 0.73 6.44 2.24
CA CYS A 92 -0.47 5.62 2.31
C CYS A 92 -0.43 4.81 3.62
N HIS A 93 -1.39 5.03 4.51
CA HIS A 93 -1.42 4.48 5.86
C HIS A 93 -2.87 4.25 6.30
N GLU A 94 -3.10 3.36 7.26
CA GLU A 94 -4.45 3.15 7.80
C GLU A 94 -5.01 4.43 8.42
N SER A 95 -6.28 4.70 8.12
CA SER A 95 -7.06 5.75 8.78
C SER A 95 -7.82 5.19 10.00
N PHE A 96 -8.16 3.90 9.95
CA PHE A 96 -8.89 3.19 10.99
C PHE A 96 -8.49 1.71 11.02
N LEU A 97 -8.37 1.16 12.23
CA LEU A 97 -8.08 -0.25 12.47
C LEU A 97 -9.35 -0.95 12.96
N ARG A 98 -9.71 -2.07 12.33
CA ARG A 98 -10.77 -2.96 12.79
C ARG A 98 -10.17 -4.19 13.46
N GLU A 99 -10.70 -4.52 14.63
CA GLU A 99 -10.26 -5.67 15.42
C GLU A 99 -11.15 -6.89 15.13
N ARG A 100 -10.56 -7.99 14.65
CA ARG A 100 -11.25 -9.24 14.29
C ARG A 100 -10.64 -10.45 14.99
N ILE A 101 -11.46 -11.48 15.19
CA ILE A 101 -11.00 -12.77 15.71
C ILE A 101 -10.77 -13.72 14.52
N ILE A 102 -9.63 -14.39 14.52
CA ILE A 102 -9.26 -15.41 13.55
C ILE A 102 -9.01 -16.73 14.27
N THR A 103 -9.31 -17.84 13.60
CA THR A 103 -9.12 -19.18 14.16
C THR A 103 -7.93 -19.85 13.49
N LEU A 104 -6.90 -20.15 14.26
CA LEU A 104 -5.76 -20.95 13.84
C LEU A 104 -6.14 -22.43 13.95
N THR A 105 -5.85 -23.22 12.93
CA THR A 105 -6.35 -24.60 12.77
C THR A 105 -5.25 -25.66 12.77
N HIS A 106 -3.98 -25.25 12.66
CA HIS A 106 -2.83 -26.15 12.65
C HIS A 106 -2.14 -26.10 14.00
N CYS A 107 -2.69 -26.80 14.99
CA CYS A 107 -2.14 -26.86 16.34
C CYS A 107 -1.32 -28.14 16.58
N TYR A 108 -0.17 -27.96 17.22
CA TYR A 108 0.78 -29.03 17.55
C TYR A 108 1.17 -28.94 19.03
N ASP A 109 1.40 -30.08 19.66
CA ASP A 109 1.97 -30.16 21.01
C ASP A 109 3.49 -29.89 20.99
N PRO A 110 4.15 -29.81 22.17
CA PRO A 110 5.59 -29.56 22.24
C PRO A 110 6.46 -30.65 21.61
N ASP A 111 5.93 -31.86 21.46
CA ASP A 111 6.59 -32.99 20.81
C ASP A 111 6.38 -32.97 19.28
N GLY A 112 5.60 -32.03 18.76
CA GLY A 112 5.30 -31.84 17.35
C GLY A 112 4.16 -32.71 16.81
N ALA A 113 3.42 -33.40 17.67
CA ALA A 113 2.25 -34.16 17.25
C ALA A 113 1.03 -33.22 17.08
N ARG A 114 0.23 -33.50 16.03
CA ARG A 114 -0.94 -32.66 15.71
C ARG A 114 -2.06 -32.90 16.73
N LEU A 115 -2.57 -31.80 17.29
CA LEU A 115 -3.70 -31.82 18.21
C LEU A 115 -5.01 -31.93 17.41
N THR A 116 -5.81 -32.95 17.72
CA THR A 116 -7.11 -33.21 17.07
C THR A 116 -8.29 -33.17 18.03
N GLN A 117 -8.03 -33.09 19.34
CA GLN A 117 -9.07 -33.04 20.36
C GLN A 117 -9.81 -31.69 20.33
N GLU A 118 -11.14 -31.75 20.56
CA GLU A 118 -11.98 -30.56 20.67
C GLU A 118 -11.46 -29.62 21.78
N GLY A 119 -11.38 -28.32 21.48
CA GLY A 119 -10.78 -27.31 22.37
C GLY A 119 -9.25 -27.13 22.23
N GLN A 120 -8.53 -28.15 21.73
CA GLN A 120 -7.08 -28.09 21.53
C GLN A 120 -6.66 -28.00 20.05
N ALA A 121 -7.51 -28.50 19.15
CA ALA A 121 -7.25 -28.52 17.70
C ALA A 121 -7.26 -27.14 17.03
N SER A 122 -7.77 -26.10 17.70
CA SER A 122 -7.82 -24.74 17.17
C SER A 122 -7.59 -23.68 18.25
N LEU A 123 -7.12 -22.50 17.83
CA LEU A 123 -6.88 -21.36 18.71
C LEU A 123 -7.43 -20.07 18.11
N ASN A 124 -8.26 -19.36 18.87
CA ASN A 124 -8.77 -18.05 18.46
C ASN A 124 -7.77 -16.94 18.85
N VAL A 125 -7.39 -16.11 17.88
CA VAL A 125 -6.48 -14.97 18.07
C VAL A 125 -7.18 -13.68 17.63
N LYS A 126 -7.05 -12.63 18.44
CA LYS A 126 -7.58 -11.31 18.14
C LYS A 126 -6.50 -10.50 17.42
N ILE A 127 -6.79 -10.04 16.19
CA ILE A 127 -5.88 -9.24 15.37
C ILE A 127 -6.53 -7.91 14.98
N ARG A 128 -5.71 -6.90 14.70
CA ARG A 128 -6.15 -5.61 14.17
C ARG A 128 -5.62 -5.43 12.76
N GLU A 129 -6.51 -5.07 11.84
CA GLU A 129 -6.17 -4.84 10.44
C GLU A 129 -6.74 -3.49 9.96
N PRO A 130 -6.14 -2.84 8.94
CA PRO A 130 -6.70 -1.67 8.30
C PRO A 130 -8.12 -1.90 7.78
N ALA A 131 -9.05 -1.04 8.18
CA ALA A 131 -10.40 -0.99 7.60
C ALA A 131 -10.48 -0.01 6.42
N ASP A 132 -9.63 1.02 6.42
CA ASP A 132 -9.57 2.08 5.42
C ASP A 132 -8.16 2.67 5.40
N CYS A 133 -7.69 3.07 4.21
CA CYS A 133 -6.35 3.59 3.97
C CYS A 133 -6.42 4.94 3.26
N LYS A 134 -5.60 5.90 3.68
CA LYS A 134 -5.55 7.26 3.12
C LYS A 134 -4.13 7.81 3.10
N CYS A 135 -3.92 8.86 2.32
CA CYS A 135 -2.66 9.59 2.32
C CYS A 135 -2.57 10.54 3.53
N PHE A 136 -1.58 10.32 4.39
CA PHE A 136 -1.31 11.15 5.57
C PHE A 136 0.06 11.81 5.48
N LYS A 137 0.19 13.02 6.03
CA LYS A 137 1.47 13.74 6.05
C LYS A 137 2.52 12.94 6.83
N CYS A 138 3.68 12.73 6.22
CA CYS A 138 4.79 12.01 6.83
C CYS A 138 5.26 12.72 8.12
N GLY A 139 5.52 11.95 9.18
CA GLY A 139 6.08 12.47 10.43
C GLY A 139 5.05 13.01 11.44
N ASP A 140 3.76 13.01 11.11
CA ASP A 140 2.69 13.32 12.06
C ASP A 140 2.15 12.02 12.69
N PHE A 141 2.85 11.55 13.72
CA PHE A 141 2.50 10.31 14.44
C PHE A 141 1.53 10.55 15.61
N SER A 142 0.98 11.76 15.75
CA SER A 142 0.24 12.19 16.94
C SER A 142 -1.22 11.71 17.00
N ARG A 143 -1.53 10.57 16.37
CA ARG A 143 -2.90 10.10 16.20
C ARG A 143 -3.11 8.65 16.63
#